data_AF-A0AAF3EXE8-F1
#
_entry.id   AF-A0AAF3EXE8-F1
#
_cell.length_a   1.000
_cell.length_b   1.000
_cell.length_c   1.000
_cell.angle_alpha   90.00
_cell.angle_beta   90.00
_cell.angle_gamma   90.00
#
_symmetry.space_group_name_H-M   'P 1'
#
loop_
_entity.id
_entity.type
_entity.pdbx_description
1 polymer ?
#
loop_
_entity_poly.entity_id
_entity_poly.type
_entity_poly.pdbx_seq_one_letter_code
_entity_poly.pdbx_strand_id
1 'polypeptide(L)'
;MPLPRIADLNEMINTRQKADPQKMVQIWQVVRPELPFDYYAKKYKFCGCSHVKIAACTVLFVSLGMLVYRIIATIWSGWAIMQIIMLPIEVIALIALFIGLKAEHPTALLPYLLAKALMITFYAYYAIRYAITAINTDSEMGYGKELKTKKDHTIEVFHTQMSVESASIFMTISCLVRVVVYSIFFYIVYKCRHYFVDLQRAKREKEPTVTYFSNQTFA
;
A
#
# COMPACT_ATOMS: atom_id res chain seq x y z
N MET A 1 -77.44 -12.59 -36.78
CA MET A 1 -76.60 -11.59 -36.08
C MET A 1 -75.63 -11.02 -37.10
N PRO A 2 -75.68 -9.72 -37.42
CA PRO A 2 -74.82 -9.13 -38.46
C PRO A 2 -73.44 -8.78 -37.90
N LEU A 3 -72.39 -9.06 -38.68
CA LEU A 3 -70.99 -8.73 -38.38
C LEU A 3 -70.76 -7.21 -38.42
N PRO A 4 -69.85 -6.65 -37.59
CA PRO A 4 -69.54 -5.22 -37.61
C PRO A 4 -68.89 -4.80 -38.93
N ARG A 5 -69.23 -3.60 -39.41
CA ARG A 5 -68.71 -2.99 -40.63
C ARG A 5 -67.22 -2.67 -40.47
N ILE A 6 -66.45 -2.99 -41.52
CA ILE A 6 -65.01 -2.75 -41.68
C ILE A 6 -64.63 -1.25 -41.61
N ALA A 7 -65.61 -0.34 -41.60
CA ALA A 7 -65.40 1.11 -41.56
C ALA A 7 -64.78 1.62 -40.24
N ASP A 8 -65.02 0.94 -39.11
CA ASP A 8 -64.53 1.40 -37.80
C ASP A 8 -63.04 1.05 -37.55
N LEU A 9 -62.45 0.15 -38.35
CA LEU A 9 -61.07 -0.27 -38.15
C LEU A 9 -60.06 0.76 -38.67
N ASN A 10 -60.41 1.48 -39.74
CA ASN A 10 -59.53 2.51 -40.31
C ASN A 10 -59.47 3.79 -39.47
N GLU A 11 -60.53 4.09 -38.72
CA GLU A 11 -60.56 5.25 -37.82
C GLU A 11 -59.77 5.01 -36.51
N MET A 12 -59.71 3.75 -36.05
CA MET A 12 -58.84 3.34 -34.93
C MET A 12 -57.35 3.28 -35.30
N ILE A 13 -57.01 3.05 -36.57
CA ILE A 13 -55.61 3.06 -37.04
C ILE A 13 -55.13 4.51 -37.21
N ASN A 14 -55.96 5.40 -37.74
CA ASN A 14 -55.60 6.82 -37.92
C ASN A 14 -55.48 7.61 -36.60
N THR A 15 -56.10 7.16 -35.51
CA THR A 15 -55.92 7.77 -34.18
C THR A 15 -54.64 7.33 -33.45
N ARG A 16 -54.02 6.20 -33.85
CA ARG A 16 -52.72 5.77 -33.29
C ARG A 16 -51.51 6.40 -34.00
N GLN A 17 -51.69 7.02 -35.17
CA GLN A 17 -50.60 7.61 -35.95
C GLN A 17 -50.27 9.06 -35.57
N LYS A 18 -50.92 9.62 -34.53
CA LYS A 18 -50.56 10.88 -33.87
C LYS A 18 -49.91 10.68 -32.49
N ALA A 19 -49.44 9.47 -32.18
CA ALA A 19 -48.50 9.29 -31.08
C ALA A 19 -47.12 9.72 -31.56
N ASP A 20 -46.80 10.98 -31.28
CA ASP A 20 -45.52 11.63 -31.52
C ASP A 20 -44.34 10.73 -31.13
N PRO A 21 -43.53 10.21 -32.08
CA PRO A 21 -42.37 9.37 -31.76
C PRO A 21 -41.31 10.13 -30.96
N GLN A 22 -41.42 11.46 -30.83
CA GLN A 22 -40.52 12.25 -29.98
C GLN A 22 -40.85 12.15 -28.49
N LYS A 23 -42.04 11.65 -28.08
CA LYS A 23 -42.40 11.49 -26.66
C LYS A 23 -42.01 10.15 -26.04
N MET A 24 -41.48 9.20 -26.83
CA MET A 24 -40.86 7.97 -26.33
C MET A 24 -39.33 8.03 -26.37
N VAL A 25 -38.74 9.21 -26.31
CA VAL A 25 -37.45 9.32 -25.62
C VAL A 25 -37.76 9.15 -24.13
N GLN A 26 -38.01 7.91 -23.71
CA GLN A 26 -37.67 7.51 -22.36
C GLN A 26 -36.21 7.88 -22.24
N ILE A 27 -35.98 9.04 -21.63
CA ILE A 27 -34.69 9.41 -21.11
C ILE A 27 -34.43 8.29 -20.11
N TRP A 28 -33.74 7.25 -20.56
CA TRP A 28 -32.99 6.38 -19.69
C TRP A 28 -31.95 7.31 -19.07
N GLN A 29 -32.39 8.09 -18.08
CA GLN A 29 -31.49 8.66 -17.10
C GLN A 29 -30.88 7.42 -16.51
N VAL A 30 -29.70 7.06 -17.03
CA VAL A 30 -28.75 6.23 -16.33
C VAL A 30 -28.41 7.05 -15.09
N VAL A 31 -29.30 7.01 -14.10
CA VAL A 31 -29.04 7.43 -12.74
C VAL A 31 -27.96 6.46 -12.31
N ARG A 32 -26.70 6.83 -12.58
CA ARG A 32 -25.57 6.11 -12.03
C ARG A 32 -25.82 6.15 -10.54
N PRO A 33 -26.10 5.02 -9.88
CA PRO A 33 -26.32 5.05 -8.46
C PRO A 33 -25.07 5.72 -7.88
N GLU A 34 -25.21 6.71 -7.00
CA GLU A 34 -24.07 7.30 -6.30
C GLU A 34 -23.50 6.23 -5.37
N LEU A 35 -22.17 6.12 -5.24
CA LEU A 35 -21.60 5.09 -4.37
C LEU A 35 -22.00 5.42 -2.93
N PRO A 36 -22.60 4.48 -2.16
CA PRO A 36 -22.87 4.68 -0.74
C PRO A 36 -21.55 4.59 0.06
N PHE A 37 -20.53 5.32 -0.39
CA PHE A 37 -19.19 5.33 0.17
C PHE A 37 -18.77 6.78 0.40
N ASP A 38 -18.67 7.15 1.67
CA ASP A 38 -18.12 8.45 2.06
C ASP A 38 -16.59 8.42 1.93
N TYR A 39 -16.09 8.93 0.80
CA TYR A 39 -14.67 9.06 0.50
C TYR A 39 -13.90 9.93 1.52
N TYR A 40 -14.56 10.83 2.23
CA TYR A 40 -13.91 11.81 3.11
C TYR A 40 -14.16 11.57 4.60
N ALA A 41 -14.72 10.41 4.94
CA ALA A 41 -14.95 10.00 6.32
C ALA A 41 -13.67 10.15 7.17
N LYS A 42 -13.82 10.63 8.42
CA LYS A 42 -12.68 10.90 9.33
C LYS A 42 -11.76 9.69 9.51
N LYS A 43 -12.28 8.46 9.41
CA LYS A 43 -11.50 7.21 9.50
C LYS A 43 -10.45 7.07 8.39
N TYR A 44 -10.64 7.71 7.24
CA TYR A 44 -9.72 7.69 6.09
C TYR A 44 -8.78 8.90 6.06
N LYS A 45 -8.64 9.62 7.18
CA LYS A 45 -7.65 10.68 7.35
C LYS A 45 -6.45 10.18 8.16
N PHE A 46 -5.27 10.63 7.76
CA PHE A 46 -4.02 10.50 8.49
C PHE A 46 -3.75 11.81 9.24
N CYS A 47 -3.53 11.72 10.55
CA CYS A 47 -3.34 12.86 11.46
C CYS A 47 -4.37 14.00 11.28
N GLY A 48 -5.62 13.69 10.93
CA GLY A 48 -6.71 14.66 10.79
C GLY A 48 -6.68 15.53 9.53
N CYS A 49 -5.55 15.63 8.83
CA CYS A 49 -5.34 16.61 7.76
C CYS A 49 -5.38 16.02 6.35
N SER A 50 -4.78 14.85 6.11
CA SER A 50 -4.59 14.32 4.76
C SER A 50 -5.35 13.01 4.53
N HIS A 51 -5.92 12.84 3.34
CA HIS A 51 -6.54 11.58 2.94
C HIS A 51 -5.48 10.46 2.87
N VAL A 52 -5.82 9.25 3.33
CA VAL A 52 -4.88 8.10 3.42
C VAL A 52 -4.22 7.75 2.08
N LYS A 53 -4.93 7.93 0.96
CA LYS A 53 -4.37 7.72 -0.39
C LYS A 53 -3.24 8.70 -0.70
N ILE A 54 -3.40 9.98 -0.33
CA ILE A 54 -2.37 11.02 -0.54
C ILE A 54 -1.16 10.71 0.34
N ALA A 55 -1.39 10.39 1.62
CA ALA A 55 -0.32 10.01 2.52
C ALA A 55 0.45 8.78 2.03
N ALA A 56 -0.23 7.76 1.48
CA ALA A 56 0.41 6.59 0.90
C ALA A 56 1.21 6.91 -0.38
N CYS A 57 0.75 7.85 -1.21
CA CYS A 57 1.54 8.36 -2.32
C CYS A 57 2.81 9.06 -1.82
N THR A 58 2.73 9.88 -0.77
CA THR A 58 3.91 10.50 -0.15
C THR A 58 4.89 9.44 0.35
N VAL A 59 4.39 8.38 1.02
CA VAL A 59 5.22 7.24 1.45
C VAL A 59 5.92 6.57 0.27
N LEU A 60 5.24 6.40 -0.87
CA LEU A 60 5.86 5.85 -2.08
C LEU A 60 7.00 6.73 -2.57
N PHE A 61 6.78 8.05 -2.71
CA PHE A 61 7.81 8.98 -3.19
C PHE A 61 9.02 9.05 -2.24
N VAL A 62 8.78 9.14 -0.94
CA VAL A 62 9.86 9.15 0.06
C VAL A 62 10.62 7.83 0.06
N SER A 63 9.92 6.69 -0.04
CA SER A 63 10.56 5.37 -0.12
C SER A 63 11.39 5.20 -1.41
N LEU A 64 10.93 5.76 -2.53
CA LEU A 64 11.68 5.76 -3.78
C LEU A 64 12.96 6.59 -3.66
N GLY A 65 12.87 7.79 -3.07
CA GLY A 65 14.05 8.62 -2.80
C GLY A 65 15.07 7.93 -1.89
N MET A 66 14.60 7.27 -0.82
CA MET A 66 15.46 6.45 0.04
C MET A 66 16.08 5.26 -0.70
N LEU A 67 15.34 4.60 -1.58
CA LEU A 67 15.88 3.51 -2.41
C LEU A 67 17.00 4.01 -3.32
N VAL A 68 16.81 5.13 -4.02
CA VAL A 68 17.83 5.74 -4.88
C VAL A 68 19.07 6.10 -4.09
N TYR A 69 18.90 6.75 -2.93
CA TYR A 69 20.02 7.05 -2.02
C TYR A 69 20.76 5.78 -1.60
N ARG A 70 20.02 4.71 -1.24
CA ARG A 70 20.63 3.42 -0.88
C ARG A 70 21.43 2.83 -2.05
N ILE A 71 20.91 2.84 -3.27
CA ILE A 71 21.62 2.35 -4.46
C ILE A 71 22.95 3.09 -4.64
N ILE A 72 22.93 4.43 -4.60
CA ILE A 72 24.13 5.27 -4.75
C ILE A 72 25.14 4.97 -3.64
N ALA A 73 24.68 4.90 -2.39
CA ALA A 73 25.52 4.59 -1.24
C ALA A 73 26.16 3.20 -1.33
N THR A 74 25.43 2.18 -1.80
CA THR A 74 25.97 0.83 -2.01
C THR A 74 27.06 0.81 -3.07
N ILE A 75 26.89 1.57 -4.16
CA ILE A 75 27.89 1.67 -5.24
C ILE A 75 29.21 2.26 -4.71
N TRP A 76 29.12 3.28 -3.85
CA TRP A 76 30.29 3.99 -3.31
C TRP A 76 30.99 3.27 -2.14
N SER A 77 30.25 2.60 -1.28
CA SER A 77 30.79 2.00 -0.04
C SER A 77 31.22 0.53 -0.17
N GLY A 78 31.03 -0.07 -1.35
CA GLY A 78 31.24 -1.49 -1.58
C GLY A 78 30.04 -2.34 -1.17
N TRP A 79 29.82 -3.44 -1.90
CA TRP A 79 28.61 -4.24 -1.76
C TRP A 79 28.66 -5.13 -0.52
N ALA A 80 27.97 -4.74 0.54
CA ALA A 80 27.66 -5.66 1.63
C ALA A 80 26.61 -6.69 1.16
N ILE A 81 26.86 -7.98 1.37
CA ILE A 81 25.96 -9.09 0.95
C ILE A 81 24.51 -8.87 1.41
N MET A 82 24.32 -8.36 2.64
CA MET A 82 22.99 -8.04 3.17
C MET A 82 22.27 -6.93 2.39
N GLN A 83 23.01 -5.97 1.84
CA GLN A 83 22.42 -4.93 1.00
C GLN A 83 22.00 -5.46 -0.36
N ILE A 84 22.76 -6.41 -0.94
CA ILE A 84 22.41 -7.08 -2.21
C ILE A 84 21.06 -7.80 -2.09
N ILE A 85 20.81 -8.50 -0.98
CA ILE A 85 19.58 -9.29 -0.80
C ILE A 85 18.37 -8.40 -0.50
N MET A 86 18.55 -7.37 0.33
CA MET A 86 17.44 -6.51 0.78
C MET A 86 16.94 -5.55 -0.31
N LEU A 87 17.78 -5.20 -1.28
CA LEU A 87 17.47 -4.21 -2.31
C LEU A 87 16.41 -4.70 -3.31
N PRO A 88 16.50 -5.92 -3.89
CA PRO A 88 15.44 -6.50 -4.72
C PRO A 88 14.10 -6.61 -3.97
N ILE A 89 14.12 -6.99 -2.69
CA ILE A 89 12.91 -7.11 -1.86
C ILE A 89 12.23 -5.75 -1.74
N GLU A 90 13.00 -4.69 -1.50
CA GLU A 90 12.46 -3.32 -1.40
C GLU A 90 11.95 -2.80 -2.75
N VAL A 91 12.63 -3.12 -3.86
CA VAL A 91 12.16 -2.79 -5.21
C VAL A 91 10.80 -3.46 -5.50
N ILE A 92 10.69 -4.76 -5.26
CA ILE A 92 9.44 -5.52 -5.47
C ILE A 92 8.33 -4.95 -4.59
N ALA A 93 8.62 -4.66 -3.32
CA ALA A 93 7.68 -4.03 -2.40
C ALA A 93 7.18 -2.67 -2.93
N LEU A 94 8.05 -1.84 -3.48
CA LEU A 94 7.68 -0.53 -4.02
C LEU A 94 6.86 -0.64 -5.30
N ILE A 95 7.19 -1.58 -6.17
CA ILE A 95 6.38 -1.87 -7.37
C ILE A 95 4.98 -2.32 -6.94
N ALA A 96 4.88 -3.22 -5.95
CA ALA A 96 3.60 -3.67 -5.40
C ALA A 96 2.79 -2.51 -4.79
N LEU A 97 3.44 -1.61 -4.05
CA LEU A 97 2.81 -0.40 -3.52
C LEU A 97 2.28 0.51 -4.65
N PHE A 98 3.08 0.76 -5.68
CA PHE A 98 2.67 1.57 -6.83
C PHE A 98 1.48 0.96 -7.57
N ILE A 99 1.55 -0.34 -7.89
CA ILE A 99 0.46 -1.07 -8.55
C ILE A 99 -0.80 -1.05 -7.66
N GLY A 100 -0.66 -1.29 -6.36
CA GLY A 100 -1.79 -1.27 -5.43
C GLY A 100 -2.45 0.09 -5.30
N LEU A 101 -1.68 1.18 -5.31
CA LEU A 101 -2.21 2.55 -5.32
C LEU A 101 -2.88 2.91 -6.65
N LYS A 102 -2.31 2.49 -7.77
CA LYS A 102 -2.84 2.76 -9.12
C LYS A 102 -4.12 1.96 -9.40
N ALA A 103 -4.15 0.68 -9.05
CA ALA A 103 -5.28 -0.22 -9.27
C ALA A 103 -6.34 -0.16 -8.15
N GLU A 104 -6.08 0.58 -7.07
CA GLU A 104 -6.93 0.64 -5.87
C GLU A 104 -7.24 -0.76 -5.30
N HIS A 105 -6.26 -1.66 -5.36
CA HIS A 105 -6.42 -3.07 -4.99
C HIS A 105 -5.73 -3.38 -3.65
N PRO A 106 -6.47 -3.85 -2.63
CA PRO A 106 -5.93 -4.00 -1.28
C PRO A 106 -4.93 -5.14 -1.15
N THR A 107 -5.04 -6.23 -1.93
CA THR A 107 -4.11 -7.36 -1.86
C THR A 107 -2.74 -7.01 -2.46
N ALA A 108 -2.68 -6.09 -3.42
CA ALA A 108 -1.42 -5.64 -4.03
C ALA A 108 -0.55 -4.84 -3.04
N LEU A 109 -1.12 -4.33 -1.95
CA LEU A 109 -0.38 -3.65 -0.88
C LEU A 109 0.27 -4.61 0.12
N LEU A 110 -0.13 -5.90 0.14
CA LEU A 110 0.40 -6.88 1.10
C LEU A 110 1.91 -7.11 0.99
N PRO A 111 2.51 -7.26 -0.21
CA PRO A 111 3.96 -7.44 -0.32
C PRO A 111 4.74 -6.27 0.31
N TYR A 112 4.26 -5.03 0.15
CA TYR A 112 4.87 -3.87 0.80
C TYR A 112 4.76 -3.93 2.33
N LEU A 113 3.57 -4.27 2.86
CA LEU A 113 3.36 -4.39 4.30
C LEU A 113 4.24 -5.48 4.92
N LEU A 114 4.33 -6.64 4.27
CA LEU A 114 5.19 -7.75 4.73
C LEU A 114 6.66 -7.34 4.70
N ALA A 115 7.12 -6.69 3.62
CA ALA A 115 8.48 -6.20 3.53
C ALA A 115 8.81 -5.18 4.63
N LYS A 116 7.90 -4.22 4.91
CA LYS A 116 8.11 -3.26 6.00
C LYS A 116 8.06 -3.90 7.39
N ALA A 117 7.18 -4.88 7.62
CA ALA A 117 7.18 -5.65 8.86
C ALA A 117 8.52 -6.36 9.08
N LEU A 118 9.02 -7.09 8.08
CA LEU A 118 10.33 -7.75 8.14
C LEU A 118 11.49 -6.76 8.40
N MET A 119 11.48 -5.61 7.72
CA MET A 119 12.48 -4.57 7.93
C MET A 119 12.44 -4.03 9.37
N ILE A 120 11.25 -3.78 9.92
CA ILE A 120 11.09 -3.33 11.31
C ILE A 120 11.71 -4.35 12.27
N THR A 121 11.40 -5.64 12.12
CA THR A 121 11.96 -6.70 12.98
C THR A 121 13.49 -6.77 12.86
N PHE A 122 14.01 -6.64 11.64
CA PHE A 122 15.43 -6.72 11.37
C PHE A 122 16.21 -5.52 11.94
N TYR A 123 15.68 -4.30 11.80
CA TYR A 123 16.30 -3.11 12.40
C TYR A 123 16.17 -3.09 13.92
N ALA A 124 15.07 -3.60 14.48
CA ALA A 124 14.93 -3.77 15.92
C ALA A 124 15.96 -4.77 16.47
N TYR A 125 16.15 -5.90 15.78
CA TYR A 125 17.20 -6.87 16.11
C TYR A 125 18.59 -6.23 16.08
N TYR A 126 18.93 -5.49 15.02
CA TYR A 126 20.22 -4.80 14.94
C TYR A 126 20.40 -3.71 15.99
N ALA A 127 19.35 -2.96 16.32
CA ALA A 127 19.42 -1.97 17.39
C ALA A 127 19.80 -2.63 18.72
N ILE A 128 19.21 -3.77 19.05
CA ILE A 128 19.57 -4.54 20.25
C ILE A 128 21.03 -5.02 20.17
N ARG A 129 21.46 -5.55 19.02
CA ARG A 129 22.84 -6.02 18.81
C ARG A 129 23.86 -4.89 19.00
N TYR A 130 23.63 -3.72 18.42
CA TYR A 130 24.52 -2.55 18.60
C TYR A 130 24.46 -1.96 20.01
N ALA A 131 23.31 -1.99 20.67
CA ALA A 131 23.20 -1.58 22.07
C ALA A 131 24.03 -2.49 22.99
N ILE A 132 24.01 -3.80 22.76
CA ILE A 132 24.86 -4.74 23.50
C ILE A 132 26.35 -4.43 23.28
N THR A 133 26.74 -4.13 22.04
CA THR A 133 28.13 -3.75 21.70
C THR A 133 28.55 -2.42 22.32
N ALA A 134 27.62 -1.47 22.47
CA ALA A 134 27.90 -0.22 23.17
C ALA A 134 28.12 -0.42 24.69
N ILE A 135 27.43 -1.39 25.31
CA ILE A 135 27.57 -1.69 26.75
C ILE A 135 28.80 -2.59 27.02
N ASN A 136 29.09 -3.51 26.11
CA ASN A 136 30.22 -4.43 26.19
C ASN A 136 30.96 -4.45 24.85
N THR A 137 31.94 -3.56 24.74
CA THR A 137 32.83 -3.40 23.57
C THR A 137 33.65 -4.66 23.29
N ASP A 138 33.86 -5.53 24.30
CA ASP A 138 34.58 -6.79 24.16
C ASP A 138 33.72 -7.95 23.59
N SER A 139 32.43 -7.72 23.31
CA SER A 139 31.57 -8.71 22.66
C SER A 139 32.06 -9.01 21.22
N GLU A 140 31.86 -10.24 20.72
CA GLU A 140 32.30 -10.72 19.38
C GLU A 140 31.99 -9.77 18.20
N MET A 141 31.04 -8.84 18.35
CA MET A 141 30.70 -7.84 17.33
C MET A 141 31.56 -6.56 17.35
N GLY A 142 32.25 -6.25 18.45
CA GLY A 142 33.28 -5.20 18.50
C GLY A 142 34.60 -5.64 17.86
N TYR A 143 34.97 -6.92 18.06
CA TYR A 143 36.24 -7.48 17.59
C TYR A 143 36.23 -8.03 16.15
N GLY A 144 35.07 -8.17 15.52
CA GLY A 144 34.89 -8.85 14.23
C GLY A 144 35.60 -8.20 13.02
N LYS A 145 36.14 -6.98 13.14
CA LYS A 145 36.92 -6.33 12.08
C LYS A 145 38.40 -6.11 12.40
N GLU A 146 38.83 -6.20 13.65
CA GLU A 146 40.18 -5.74 14.03
C GLU A 146 41.19 -6.85 14.30
N LEU A 147 40.74 -8.09 14.53
CA LEU A 147 41.65 -9.23 14.75
C LEU A 147 42.38 -9.74 13.49
N LYS A 148 42.34 -9.01 12.37
CA LYS A 148 43.19 -9.29 11.19
C LYS A 148 44.43 -8.41 11.09
N THR A 149 44.60 -7.38 11.93
CA THR A 149 45.79 -6.52 11.86
C THR A 149 46.61 -6.69 13.12
N LYS A 150 47.69 -7.45 12.98
CA LYS A 150 48.70 -7.78 13.99
C LYS A 150 49.27 -6.53 14.68
N LYS A 151 49.52 -6.73 15.99
CA LYS A 151 50.69 -6.31 16.78
C LYS A 151 51.22 -4.89 16.53
N ASP A 152 50.69 -3.94 17.28
CA ASP A 152 51.39 -3.05 18.22
C ASP A 152 50.37 -1.99 18.68
N HIS A 153 50.63 -1.31 19.80
CA HIS A 153 49.91 -0.13 20.31
C HIS A 153 48.75 -0.34 21.31
N THR A 154 49.11 -0.46 22.59
CA THR A 154 48.21 -0.33 23.75
C THR A 154 47.47 1.02 23.83
N ILE A 155 47.96 2.06 23.13
CA ILE A 155 47.32 3.39 23.04
C ILE A 155 46.30 3.46 21.89
N GLU A 156 46.52 2.73 20.79
CA GLU A 156 45.50 2.62 19.72
C GLU A 156 44.27 1.86 20.21
N VAL A 157 44.45 0.79 20.99
CA VAL A 157 43.33 -0.03 21.49
C VAL A 157 42.29 0.82 22.27
N PHE A 158 42.73 1.79 23.07
CA PHE A 158 41.82 2.63 23.87
C PHE A 158 41.04 3.64 23.01
N HIS A 159 41.70 4.26 22.02
CA HIS A 159 41.04 5.14 21.06
C HIS A 159 40.08 4.38 20.14
N THR A 160 40.46 3.16 19.77
CA THR A 160 39.66 2.30 18.92
C THR A 160 38.44 1.75 19.66
N GLN A 161 38.55 1.34 20.92
CA GLN A 161 37.41 0.96 21.75
C GLN A 161 36.43 2.12 21.97
N MET A 162 36.92 3.33 22.25
CA MET A 162 36.08 4.54 22.39
C MET A 162 35.41 4.95 21.05
N SER A 163 36.08 4.70 19.92
CA SER A 163 35.55 4.88 18.57
C SER A 163 34.45 3.84 18.23
N VAL A 164 34.62 2.59 18.64
CA VAL A 164 33.65 1.50 18.43
C VAL A 164 32.41 1.69 19.30
N GLU A 165 32.56 2.12 20.55
CA GLU A 165 31.44 2.42 21.45
C GLU A 165 30.57 3.55 20.90
N SER A 166 31.20 4.69 20.56
CA SER A 166 30.50 5.84 19.99
C SER A 166 29.82 5.49 18.66
N ALA A 167 30.51 4.78 17.75
CA ALA A 167 29.91 4.29 16.51
C ALA A 167 28.70 3.36 16.77
N SER A 168 28.78 2.48 17.76
CA SER A 168 27.69 1.56 18.12
C SER A 168 26.48 2.30 18.67
N ILE A 169 26.68 3.36 19.46
CA ILE A 169 25.59 4.24 19.93
C ILE A 169 24.90 4.93 18.75
N PHE A 170 25.68 5.54 17.84
CA PHE A 170 25.13 6.18 16.65
C PHE A 170 24.36 5.19 15.76
N MET A 171 24.89 3.98 15.58
CA MET A 171 24.23 2.92 14.81
C MET A 171 22.93 2.43 15.48
N THR A 172 22.92 2.33 16.81
CA THR A 172 21.72 2.00 17.59
C THR A 172 20.63 3.05 17.38
N ILE A 173 20.95 4.34 17.58
CA ILE A 173 20.01 5.44 17.38
C ILE A 173 19.49 5.46 15.93
N SER A 174 20.38 5.30 14.95
CA SER A 174 20.02 5.23 13.54
C SER A 174 19.03 4.08 13.25
N CYS A 175 19.25 2.90 13.84
CA CYS A 175 18.33 1.77 13.71
C CYS A 175 16.96 2.07 14.36
N LEU A 176 16.92 2.67 15.55
CA LEU A 176 15.66 3.04 16.22
C LEU A 176 14.87 4.07 15.41
N VAL A 177 15.53 5.09 14.87
CA VAL A 177 14.89 6.08 13.98
C VAL A 177 14.27 5.37 12.76
N ARG A 178 14.98 4.42 12.14
CA ARG A 178 14.43 3.63 11.02
C ARG A 178 13.24 2.78 11.43
N VAL A 179 13.25 2.16 12.61
CA VAL A 179 12.11 1.41 13.15
C VAL A 179 10.88 2.31 13.26
N VAL A 180 11.03 3.52 13.81
CA VAL A 180 9.93 4.48 13.94
C VAL A 180 9.39 4.90 12.56
N VAL A 181 10.29 5.29 11.64
CA VAL A 181 9.91 5.70 10.28
C VAL A 181 9.16 4.59 9.54
N TYR A 182 9.68 3.35 9.56
CA TYR A 182 9.01 2.23 8.91
C TYR A 182 7.70 1.83 9.57
N SER A 183 7.58 1.98 10.89
CA SER A 183 6.31 1.77 11.60
C SER A 183 5.24 2.77 11.16
N ILE A 184 5.61 4.05 10.98
CA ILE A 184 4.72 5.08 10.45
C ILE A 184 4.29 4.73 9.01
N PHE A 185 5.24 4.32 8.17
CA PHE A 185 4.95 3.96 6.77
C PHE A 185 4.03 2.74 6.68
N PHE A 186 4.32 1.72 7.50
CA PHE A 186 3.48 0.53 7.63
C PHE A 186 2.05 0.93 8.01
N TYR A 187 1.89 1.78 9.03
CA TYR A 187 0.57 2.22 9.49
C TYR A 187 -0.21 3.00 8.44
N ILE A 188 0.44 3.92 7.71
CA ILE A 188 -0.20 4.67 6.61
C ILE A 188 -0.71 3.73 5.51
N VAL A 189 0.15 2.81 5.04
CA VAL A 189 -0.23 1.87 3.98
C VAL A 189 -1.27 0.86 4.45
N TYR A 190 -1.20 0.43 5.72
CA TYR A 190 -2.20 -0.42 6.33
C TYR A 190 -3.58 0.25 6.37
N LYS A 191 -3.64 1.54 6.75
CA LYS A 191 -4.87 2.33 6.66
C LYS A 191 -5.37 2.48 5.23
N CYS A 192 -4.48 2.72 4.27
CA CYS A 192 -4.85 2.80 2.85
C CYS A 192 -5.41 1.47 2.34
N ARG A 193 -4.88 0.34 2.79
CA ARG A 193 -5.40 -0.99 2.47
C ARG A 193 -6.83 -1.16 2.99
N HIS A 194 -7.09 -0.80 4.25
CA HIS A 194 -8.45 -0.84 4.80
C HIS A 194 -9.42 0.05 4.02
N TYR A 195 -9.00 1.25 3.64
CA TYR A 195 -9.78 2.12 2.76
C TYR A 195 -10.14 1.43 1.43
N PHE A 196 -9.20 0.76 0.77
CA PHE A 196 -9.49 0.03 -0.47
C PHE A 196 -10.39 -1.20 -0.27
N VAL A 197 -10.30 -1.88 0.88
CA VAL A 197 -11.23 -2.98 1.23
C VAL A 197 -12.65 -2.45 1.36
N ASP A 198 -12.84 -1.36 2.11
CA ASP A 198 -14.16 -0.74 2.29
C ASP A 198 -14.72 -0.23 0.95
N LEU A 199 -13.86 0.38 0.11
CA LEU A 199 -14.23 0.84 -1.23
C LEU A 199 -14.68 -0.32 -2.13
N GLN A 200 -13.95 -1.45 -2.13
CA GLN A 200 -14.33 -2.63 -2.91
C GLN A 200 -15.62 -3.27 -2.41
N ARG A 201 -15.86 -3.26 -1.08
CA ARG A 201 -17.12 -3.73 -0.51
C ARG A 201 -18.31 -2.88 -0.99
N ALA A 202 -18.19 -1.56 -0.93
CA ALA A 202 -19.22 -0.65 -1.43
C ALA A 202 -19.45 -0.76 -2.95
N LYS A 203 -18.41 -1.09 -3.73
CA LYS A 203 -18.55 -1.39 -5.17
C LYS A 203 -19.34 -2.69 -5.42
N ARG A 204 -19.11 -3.74 -4.63
CA ARG A 204 -19.83 -5.04 -4.75
C ARG A 204 -21.29 -4.96 -4.35
N GLU A 205 -21.62 -4.18 -3.32
CA GLU A 205 -23.00 -3.98 -2.86
C GLU A 205 -23.90 -3.28 -3.92
N LYS A 206 -23.31 -2.77 -5.01
CA LYS A 206 -24.01 -2.16 -6.13
C LYS A 206 -24.19 -3.03 -7.36
N GLU A 207 -23.42 -4.10 -7.50
CA GLU A 207 -23.64 -5.00 -8.62
C GLU A 207 -25.01 -5.65 -8.40
N PRO A 208 -26.00 -5.44 -9.30
CA PRO A 208 -27.29 -6.08 -9.16
C PRO A 208 -27.02 -7.58 -9.13
N THR A 209 -27.32 -8.21 -8.01
CA THR A 209 -27.30 -9.65 -7.89
C THR A 209 -28.37 -10.13 -8.87
N VAL A 210 -27.96 -10.53 -10.07
CA VAL A 210 -28.85 -11.17 -11.03
C VAL A 210 -29.14 -12.55 -10.44
N THR A 211 -30.07 -12.60 -9.49
CA THR A 211 -30.70 -13.83 -9.07
C THR A 211 -31.52 -14.31 -10.25
N TYR A 212 -30.92 -15.22 -11.02
CA TYR A 212 -31.65 -16.02 -11.99
C TYR A 212 -32.65 -16.86 -11.18
N PHE A 213 -33.88 -16.38 -11.05
CA PHE A 213 -35.00 -17.25 -10.73
C PHE A 213 -35.15 -18.19 -11.91
N SER A 214 -34.56 -19.38 -11.82
CA SER A 214 -34.94 -20.46 -12.72
C SER A 214 -36.41 -20.73 -12.45
N ASN A 215 -37.29 -20.40 -13.39
CA ASN A 215 -38.67 -20.85 -13.37
C ASN A 215 -38.63 -22.38 -13.39
N GLN A 216 -38.65 -23.00 -12.20
CA GLN A 216 -39.00 -24.40 -12.09
C GLN A 216 -40.45 -24.49 -12.53
N THR A 217 -40.65 -24.89 -13.77
CA THR A 217 -41.93 -25.38 -14.29
C THR A 217 -42.42 -26.46 -13.33
N PHE A 218 -43.44 -26.13 -12.54
CA PHE A 218 -44.23 -27.12 -11.84
C PHE A 218 -44.88 -28.01 -12.90
N ALA A 219 -44.55 -29.30 -12.85
CA ALA A 219 -45.16 -30.36 -13.65
C ALA A 219 -46.53 -30.73 -13.08
#